data_AF-A0A238KZ58-F1
#
_entry.id   AF-A0A238KZ58-F1
#
_cell.length_a   1.000
_cell.length_b   1.000
_cell.length_c   1.000
_cell.angle_alpha   90.00
_cell.angle_beta   90.00
_cell.angle_gamma   90.00
#
_symmetry.space_group_name_H-M   'P 1'
#
loop_
_entity.id
_entity.type
_entity.pdbx_description
1 polymer ?
#
loop_
_entity_poly.entity_id
_entity_poly.type
_entity_poly.pdbx_seq_one_letter_code
_entity_poly.pdbx_strand_id
1 'polypeptide(L)'
;MIWFLTLFPLLLLTTFIGDDSDDDDNDDSSSDQNTDEPDIGTDGDDVLSGTDGDDIIQTLGGNDLVYAEGGDDTVSGNGGDDTLHGNQGDDSLAGNLGEDRLLGGDGDDTLLGGGNDDKLDGQNGEDLLFGSDGNDLLRGSEGEDTLNGDSGHDTLKGGTGSDILDGGAGDDNLDGEAGDNTLFGGAGDDTLEAIEGANVLEGGDGDDGLLIAGFTLDFASDTLDGGAGNDTLEAGAADDLLFGGLGSDSINGGSGNDRLEGGAEGVQEETADGNDTLNGEDGDDTLIGNAGDDVFLGGAGDDLITNAGGAGTATGGAGADTFVVDTVDDLVSGDADVALRVTDFTPSGSEADVLRIELSSADFGGTGMPSGDLSVVPDGLTGDMLVQVEHGSGTLTLARIDDGVANGFTINNVVSVLVDPSGATA
;
A
#
# COMPACT_ATOMS: atom_id res chain seq x y z
N MET A 1 -5.12 6.48 12.93
CA MET A 1 -4.87 6.69 14.39
C MET A 1 -5.67 5.72 15.27
N ILE A 2 -5.27 4.45 15.33
CA ILE A 2 -5.53 3.53 16.47
C ILE A 2 -4.25 2.71 16.63
N TRP A 3 -3.53 2.96 17.72
CA TRP A 3 -2.30 2.25 18.09
C TRP A 3 -2.65 0.89 18.68
N PHE A 4 -2.15 -0.21 18.11
CA PHE A 4 -2.04 -1.47 18.84
C PHE A 4 -0.69 -1.54 19.54
N LEU A 5 -0.74 -1.29 20.84
CA LEU A 5 0.36 -1.43 21.75
C LEU A 5 0.49 -2.93 22.09
N THR A 6 1.47 -3.61 21.49
CA THR A 6 1.87 -4.95 21.92
C THR A 6 2.40 -4.88 23.36
N LEU A 7 1.82 -5.69 24.24
CA LEU A 7 2.29 -5.87 25.60
C LEU A 7 2.40 -7.36 25.87
N PHE A 8 3.44 -8.01 25.35
CA PHE A 8 3.83 -9.33 25.81
C PHE A 8 4.74 -9.21 27.04
N PRO A 9 4.52 -10.05 28.08
CA PRO A 9 5.34 -10.00 29.27
C PRO A 9 6.70 -10.61 28.98
N LEU A 10 7.74 -9.80 29.14
CA LEU A 10 9.12 -10.24 29.28
C LEU A 10 9.19 -11.29 30.41
N LEU A 11 9.19 -12.57 30.04
CA LEU A 11 9.45 -13.66 30.98
C LEU A 11 10.95 -13.64 31.26
N LEU A 12 11.35 -12.99 32.36
CA LEU A 12 12.69 -13.15 32.90
C LEU A 12 12.87 -14.63 33.27
N LEU A 13 13.48 -15.42 32.38
CA LEU A 13 13.99 -16.73 32.71
C LEU A 13 15.22 -16.50 33.61
N THR A 14 15.00 -16.62 34.91
CA THR A 14 16.10 -16.59 35.87
C THR A 14 16.99 -17.80 35.61
N THR A 15 18.23 -17.54 35.20
CA THR A 15 19.33 -18.53 35.14
C THR A 15 19.29 -19.46 36.35
N PHE A 16 18.86 -20.69 36.13
CA PHE A 16 19.12 -21.80 37.04
C PHE A 16 20.34 -22.51 36.47
N ILE A 17 21.53 -22.06 36.86
CA ILE A 17 22.75 -22.82 36.61
C ILE A 17 22.68 -24.03 37.53
N GLY A 18 22.10 -25.11 37.03
CA GLY A 18 22.37 -26.45 37.49
C GLY A 18 23.80 -26.77 37.09
N ASP A 19 24.69 -26.77 38.08
CA ASP A 19 26.01 -27.39 38.00
C ASP A 19 25.78 -28.90 37.82
N ASP A 20 25.67 -29.37 36.58
CA ASP A 20 25.83 -30.79 36.27
C ASP A 20 27.25 -31.04 35.77
N SER A 21 28.06 -31.55 36.68
CA SER A 21 29.48 -31.82 36.47
C SER A 21 29.75 -33.30 36.26
N ASP A 22 28.78 -34.08 35.75
CA ASP A 22 28.94 -35.51 35.49
C ASP A 22 28.24 -35.89 34.17
N ASP A 23 28.94 -35.82 33.03
CA ASP A 23 29.33 -37.06 32.34
C ASP A 23 30.23 -36.81 31.11
N ASP A 24 31.38 -37.48 31.14
CA ASP A 24 32.22 -37.75 29.98
C ASP A 24 31.46 -38.71 29.06
N ASP A 25 30.59 -38.24 28.16
CA ASP A 25 30.14 -39.05 27.03
C ASP A 25 30.09 -38.22 25.74
N ASN A 26 31.05 -38.52 24.87
CA ASN A 26 31.13 -38.10 23.48
C ASN A 26 30.18 -38.98 22.64
N ASP A 27 28.90 -39.04 23.04
CA ASP A 27 27.83 -39.76 22.33
C ASP A 27 26.79 -38.75 21.83
N ASP A 28 26.98 -38.42 20.56
CA ASP A 28 26.26 -37.49 19.67
C ASP A 28 24.81 -37.96 19.37
N SER A 29 24.05 -38.29 20.41
CA SER A 29 22.60 -38.55 20.35
C SER A 29 22.02 -38.63 21.77
N SER A 30 21.78 -37.50 22.43
CA SER A 30 20.92 -37.49 23.62
C SER A 30 19.46 -37.62 23.15
N SER A 31 18.99 -38.86 23.01
CA SER A 31 17.55 -39.11 23.01
C SER A 31 17.13 -39.23 24.47
N ASP A 32 16.94 -38.11 25.18
CA ASP A 32 16.20 -38.19 26.44
C ASP A 32 14.76 -38.60 26.11
N GLN A 33 14.18 -39.46 26.93
CA GLN A 33 12.82 -40.01 26.74
C GLN A 33 11.90 -39.50 27.87
N ASN A 34 12.26 -38.35 28.43
CA ASN A 34 11.65 -37.77 29.61
C ASN A 34 11.26 -36.32 29.29
N THR A 35 9.98 -36.14 28.92
CA THR A 35 9.31 -34.91 28.47
C THR A 35 9.26 -33.76 29.51
N ASP A 36 10.13 -33.76 30.53
CA ASP A 36 10.14 -32.79 31.63
C ASP A 36 11.51 -32.09 31.80
N GLU A 37 12.57 -32.52 31.10
CA GLU A 37 13.90 -31.88 31.13
C GLU A 37 14.29 -31.44 29.71
N PRO A 38 14.92 -30.27 29.55
CA PRO A 38 15.33 -29.79 28.23
C PRO A 38 16.46 -30.64 27.65
N ASP A 39 16.40 -30.95 26.35
CA ASP A 39 17.53 -31.47 25.59
C ASP A 39 18.50 -30.31 25.29
N ILE A 40 19.71 -30.41 25.83
CA ILE A 40 20.72 -29.32 25.78
C ILE A 40 21.94 -29.78 24.98
N GLY A 41 22.28 -29.01 23.95
CA GLY A 41 23.51 -29.13 23.16
C GLY A 41 24.76 -28.60 23.86
N THR A 42 25.77 -28.27 23.07
CA THR A 42 27.11 -27.84 23.48
C THR A 42 27.49 -26.51 22.80
N ASP A 43 28.67 -25.95 23.10
CA ASP A 43 29.16 -24.74 22.40
C ASP A 43 29.75 -25.04 20.98
N GLY A 44 29.42 -26.17 20.36
CA GLY A 44 29.84 -26.49 19.01
C GLY A 44 28.77 -27.26 18.24
N ASP A 45 28.98 -27.42 16.93
CA ASP A 45 28.00 -28.01 16.00
C ASP A 45 27.43 -29.36 16.48
N ASP A 46 26.13 -29.39 16.78
CA ASP A 46 25.38 -30.53 17.29
C ASP A 46 24.28 -30.99 16.33
N VAL A 47 23.88 -32.26 16.47
CA VAL A 47 22.66 -32.80 15.84
C VAL A 47 21.74 -33.34 16.92
N LEU A 48 20.60 -32.69 17.11
CA LEU A 48 19.63 -32.99 18.17
C LEU A 48 18.31 -33.47 17.55
N SER A 49 17.62 -34.35 18.25
CA SER A 49 16.33 -34.89 17.81
C SER A 49 15.43 -35.12 19.01
N GLY A 50 14.23 -34.55 18.95
CA GLY A 50 13.16 -34.73 19.94
C GLY A 50 12.45 -36.08 19.81
N THR A 51 11.21 -36.10 20.26
CA THR A 51 10.35 -37.26 20.42
C THR A 51 8.99 -37.05 19.73
N ASP A 52 8.04 -37.97 19.92
CA ASP A 52 6.68 -37.81 19.36
C ASP A 52 5.76 -36.97 20.30
N GLY A 53 6.29 -36.26 21.29
CA GLY A 53 5.51 -35.34 22.13
C GLY A 53 6.33 -34.12 22.53
N ASP A 54 5.66 -33.14 23.14
CA ASP A 54 6.19 -31.80 23.42
C ASP A 54 7.57 -31.80 24.09
N ASP A 55 8.55 -31.23 23.39
CA ASP A 55 9.96 -31.17 23.77
C ASP A 55 10.46 -29.72 23.95
N ILE A 56 11.52 -29.57 24.75
CA ILE A 56 12.24 -28.30 24.92
C ILE A 56 13.69 -28.53 24.56
N ILE A 57 14.17 -27.89 23.49
CA ILE A 57 15.52 -28.10 22.94
C ILE A 57 16.30 -26.78 22.94
N GLN A 58 17.55 -26.81 23.43
CA GLN A 58 18.47 -25.66 23.42
C GLN A 58 19.84 -26.08 22.92
N THR A 59 20.32 -25.49 21.82
CA THR A 59 21.56 -25.94 21.19
C THR A 59 22.81 -25.20 21.69
N LEU A 60 22.64 -24.03 22.33
CA LEU A 60 23.68 -23.13 22.88
C LEU A 60 24.52 -22.38 21.84
N GLY A 61 25.36 -23.06 21.09
CA GLY A 61 25.95 -22.39 19.93
C GLY A 61 26.93 -23.26 19.18
N GLY A 62 27.43 -22.76 18.06
CA GLY A 62 27.85 -23.65 16.98
C GLY A 62 26.80 -23.64 15.90
N ASN A 63 27.00 -24.40 14.84
CA ASN A 63 26.03 -24.48 13.74
C ASN A 63 25.27 -25.79 13.87
N ASP A 64 24.04 -25.73 14.38
CA ASP A 64 23.31 -26.88 14.87
C ASP A 64 22.22 -27.35 13.89
N LEU A 65 21.85 -28.62 14.00
CA LEU A 65 20.74 -29.21 13.25
C LEU A 65 19.78 -29.88 14.23
N VAL A 66 18.55 -29.38 14.30
CA VAL A 66 17.50 -29.88 15.21
C VAL A 66 16.32 -30.44 14.42
N TYR A 67 15.82 -31.60 14.85
CA TYR A 67 14.54 -32.18 14.45
C TYR A 67 13.65 -32.38 15.69
N ALA A 68 12.65 -31.54 15.90
CA ALA A 68 11.78 -31.65 17.07
C ALA A 68 10.83 -32.86 17.00
N GLU A 69 10.51 -33.29 15.76
CA GLU A 69 9.75 -34.49 15.38
C GLU A 69 8.23 -34.36 15.50
N GLY A 70 7.63 -34.54 16.67
CA GLY A 70 6.20 -34.33 16.80
C GLY A 70 5.79 -33.92 18.20
N GLY A 71 4.72 -33.16 18.32
CA GLY A 71 4.35 -32.51 19.59
C GLY A 71 4.44 -30.99 19.43
N ASP A 72 4.02 -30.26 20.45
CA ASP A 72 4.12 -28.80 20.42
C ASP A 72 5.47 -28.40 21.04
N ASP A 73 6.50 -28.19 20.21
CA ASP A 73 7.88 -28.12 20.66
C ASP A 73 8.38 -26.69 20.89
N THR A 74 9.42 -26.53 21.71
CA THR A 74 10.13 -25.26 21.90
C THR A 74 11.61 -25.43 21.63
N VAL A 75 12.13 -24.81 20.57
CA VAL A 75 13.52 -24.98 20.11
C VAL A 75 14.25 -23.64 20.06
N SER A 76 15.47 -23.59 20.58
CA SER A 76 16.34 -22.39 20.56
C SER A 76 17.74 -22.71 20.06
N GLY A 77 18.13 -22.12 18.92
CA GLY A 77 19.47 -22.20 18.30
C GLY A 77 20.55 -21.39 19.05
N ASN A 78 20.15 -20.26 19.64
CA ASN A 78 21.00 -19.33 20.40
C ASN A 78 22.11 -18.66 19.58
N GLY A 79 23.13 -19.36 19.07
CA GLY A 79 24.28 -18.69 18.49
C GLY A 79 25.08 -19.50 17.49
N GLY A 80 25.11 -19.04 16.26
CA GLY A 80 25.72 -19.72 15.12
C GLY A 80 24.68 -19.87 14.02
N ASP A 81 25.05 -20.52 12.92
CA ASP A 81 24.11 -20.63 11.78
C ASP A 81 23.37 -21.97 11.88
N ASP A 82 22.16 -21.93 12.43
CA ASP A 82 21.40 -23.10 12.83
C ASP A 82 20.36 -23.52 11.78
N THR A 83 19.97 -24.80 11.82
CA THR A 83 18.82 -25.31 11.07
C THR A 83 17.87 -26.03 12.00
N LEU A 84 16.68 -25.45 12.20
CA LEU A 84 15.68 -25.91 13.14
C LEU A 84 14.45 -26.43 12.37
N HIS A 85 14.02 -27.65 12.66
CA HIS A 85 12.81 -28.25 12.11
C HIS A 85 11.82 -28.58 13.24
N GLY A 86 10.65 -27.94 13.26
CA GLY A 86 9.55 -28.28 14.17
C GLY A 86 8.90 -29.63 13.82
N ASN A 87 8.47 -29.74 12.57
CA ASN A 87 7.86 -30.91 11.91
C ASN A 87 6.35 -31.09 12.14
N GLN A 88 5.86 -31.61 13.27
CA GLN A 88 4.41 -31.79 13.47
C GLN A 88 3.98 -31.28 14.83
N GLY A 89 2.95 -30.44 14.88
CA GLY A 89 2.46 -29.82 16.09
C GLY A 89 2.66 -28.32 16.02
N ASP A 90 2.18 -27.61 17.04
CA ASP A 90 2.23 -26.14 17.06
C ASP A 90 3.57 -25.73 17.73
N ASP A 91 4.60 -25.48 16.93
CA ASP A 91 5.99 -25.35 17.37
C ASP A 91 6.41 -23.89 17.62
N SER A 92 7.37 -23.69 18.53
CA SER A 92 8.03 -22.40 18.75
C SER A 92 9.53 -22.52 18.51
N LEU A 93 10.01 -21.91 17.42
CA LEU A 93 11.40 -21.97 16.97
C LEU A 93 12.06 -20.59 17.06
N ALA A 94 13.25 -20.51 17.65
CA ALA A 94 14.03 -19.27 17.73
C ALA A 94 15.50 -19.49 17.31
N GLY A 95 15.93 -18.83 16.22
CA GLY A 95 17.32 -18.85 15.74
C GLY A 95 18.25 -18.08 16.69
N ASN A 96 17.92 -16.82 16.94
CA ASN A 96 18.62 -15.83 17.77
C ASN A 96 19.80 -15.13 17.07
N LEU A 97 21.02 -15.63 17.13
CA LEU A 97 22.19 -14.95 16.57
C LEU A 97 22.83 -15.83 15.49
N GLY A 98 22.88 -15.35 14.25
CA GLY A 98 23.51 -16.09 13.15
C GLY A 98 22.62 -16.11 11.93
N GLU A 99 23.09 -16.69 10.83
CA GLU A 99 22.25 -16.85 9.64
C GLU A 99 21.46 -18.16 9.72
N ASP A 100 20.26 -18.11 10.27
CA ASP A 100 19.48 -19.27 10.66
C ASP A 100 18.49 -19.73 9.57
N ARG A 101 18.11 -21.00 9.65
CA ARG A 101 17.05 -21.60 8.84
C ARG A 101 16.03 -22.30 9.73
N LEU A 102 14.83 -21.76 9.78
CA LEU A 102 13.71 -22.29 10.57
C LEU A 102 12.65 -22.86 9.64
N LEU A 103 12.17 -24.06 9.96
CA LEU A 103 11.04 -24.72 9.30
C LEU A 103 10.02 -25.09 10.37
N GLY A 104 8.82 -24.52 10.31
CA GLY A 104 7.70 -24.84 11.18
C GLY A 104 7.27 -26.29 11.00
N GLY A 105 6.44 -26.56 10.01
CA GLY A 105 6.02 -27.93 9.71
C GLY A 105 4.53 -28.04 9.43
N ASP A 106 3.91 -29.05 10.01
CA ASP A 106 2.46 -29.15 10.09
C ASP A 106 2.02 -28.61 11.46
N GLY A 107 1.20 -27.55 11.52
CA GLY A 107 0.72 -26.97 12.77
C GLY A 107 0.77 -25.45 12.73
N ASP A 108 0.20 -24.80 13.73
CA ASP A 108 0.21 -23.34 13.81
C ASP A 108 1.51 -22.89 14.53
N ASP A 109 2.55 -22.56 13.76
CA ASP A 109 3.91 -22.39 14.27
C ASP A 109 4.26 -20.92 14.59
N THR A 110 5.24 -20.72 15.48
CA THR A 110 5.85 -19.41 15.74
C THR A 110 7.36 -19.47 15.52
N LEU A 111 7.85 -18.72 14.53
CA LEU A 111 9.26 -18.68 14.13
C LEU A 111 9.85 -17.28 14.38
N LEU A 112 10.97 -17.21 15.11
CA LEU A 112 11.78 -16.01 15.30
C LEU A 112 13.17 -16.23 14.69
N GLY A 113 13.54 -15.45 13.67
CA GLY A 113 14.88 -15.43 13.09
C GLY A 113 15.89 -14.88 14.10
N GLY A 114 15.77 -13.59 14.39
CA GLY A 114 16.50 -12.93 15.48
C GLY A 114 17.43 -11.87 14.95
N GLY A 115 18.66 -12.23 14.60
CA GLY A 115 19.62 -11.24 14.13
C GLY A 115 20.55 -11.84 13.10
N ASN A 116 20.89 -11.03 12.10
CA ASN A 116 21.47 -11.40 10.81
C ASN A 116 20.40 -11.89 9.81
N ASP A 117 20.83 -12.29 8.62
CA ASP A 117 19.96 -12.62 7.49
C ASP A 117 19.45 -14.07 7.59
N ASP A 118 18.17 -14.24 7.95
CA ASP A 118 17.53 -15.51 8.27
C ASP A 118 16.61 -16.04 7.16
N LYS A 119 16.26 -17.34 7.25
CA LYS A 119 15.25 -17.98 6.38
C LYS A 119 14.20 -18.71 7.18
N LEU A 120 12.97 -18.23 7.14
CA LEU A 120 11.84 -18.80 7.86
C LEU A 120 10.81 -19.34 6.85
N ASP A 121 10.31 -20.56 7.10
CA ASP A 121 9.27 -21.22 6.30
C ASP A 121 8.26 -21.87 7.25
N GLY A 122 7.05 -21.30 7.36
CA GLY A 122 5.98 -21.78 8.22
C GLY A 122 5.49 -23.17 7.80
N GLN A 123 5.20 -23.33 6.51
CA GLN A 123 4.70 -24.53 5.84
C GLN A 123 3.18 -24.69 5.94
N ASN A 124 2.64 -25.60 6.76
CA ASN A 124 1.19 -25.85 6.79
C ASN A 124 0.62 -25.43 8.14
N GLY A 125 -0.29 -24.46 8.15
CA GLY A 125 -0.96 -24.01 9.38
C GLY A 125 -1.16 -22.51 9.37
N GLU A 126 -1.67 -21.94 10.46
CA GLU A 126 -1.73 -20.47 10.62
C GLU A 126 -0.46 -20.02 11.35
N ASP A 127 0.56 -19.61 10.59
CA ASP A 127 1.90 -19.39 11.11
C ASP A 127 2.19 -17.92 11.47
N LEU A 128 3.12 -17.73 12.42
CA LEU A 128 3.61 -16.43 12.85
C LEU A 128 5.14 -16.35 12.69
N LEU A 129 5.61 -15.55 11.75
CA LEU A 129 7.03 -15.42 11.40
C LEU A 129 7.54 -14.01 11.68
N PHE A 130 8.67 -13.90 12.39
CA PHE A 130 9.38 -12.65 12.64
C PHE A 130 10.84 -12.75 12.20
N GLY A 131 11.25 -11.87 11.27
CA GLY A 131 12.65 -11.74 10.81
C GLY A 131 13.56 -11.12 11.86
N SER A 132 13.15 -9.94 12.37
CA SER A 132 13.87 -9.11 13.36
C SER A 132 14.99 -8.24 12.75
N ASP A 133 16.25 -8.43 13.12
CA ASP A 133 17.35 -7.60 12.61
C ASP A 133 18.02 -8.31 11.43
N GLY A 134 17.80 -7.95 10.17
CA GLY A 134 18.36 -8.78 9.09
C GLY A 134 17.88 -8.39 7.70
N ASN A 135 18.40 -9.04 6.66
CA ASN A 135 17.71 -9.08 5.37
C ASN A 135 17.15 -10.49 5.21
N ASP A 136 15.93 -10.65 5.67
CA ASP A 136 15.33 -11.95 5.94
C ASP A 136 14.49 -12.44 4.77
N LEU A 137 14.34 -13.75 4.68
CA LEU A 137 13.41 -14.40 3.76
C LEU A 137 12.36 -15.15 4.57
N LEU A 138 11.14 -14.63 4.57
CA LEU A 138 9.99 -15.22 5.26
C LEU A 138 9.00 -15.80 4.24
N ARG A 139 8.48 -16.98 4.54
CA ARG A 139 7.45 -17.66 3.76
C ARG A 139 6.40 -18.27 4.68
N GLY A 140 5.14 -17.86 4.54
CA GLY A 140 4.00 -18.47 5.24
C GLY A 140 3.70 -19.87 4.70
N SER A 141 3.45 -19.96 3.39
CA SER A 141 3.08 -21.16 2.62
C SER A 141 1.58 -21.48 2.61
N GLU A 142 1.08 -22.50 3.31
CA GLU A 142 -0.35 -22.86 3.31
C GLU A 142 -0.98 -22.43 4.65
N GLY A 143 -1.79 -21.37 4.67
CA GLY A 143 -2.22 -20.83 5.96
C GLY A 143 -2.95 -19.50 5.89
N GLU A 144 -3.50 -19.04 7.01
CA GLU A 144 -3.72 -17.60 7.21
C GLU A 144 -2.52 -17.11 8.04
N ASP A 145 -1.47 -16.66 7.36
CA ASP A 145 -0.17 -16.43 7.98
C ASP A 145 0.03 -14.95 8.37
N THR A 146 0.87 -14.71 9.38
CA THR A 146 1.35 -13.37 9.74
C THR A 146 2.87 -13.31 9.68
N LEU A 147 3.40 -12.50 8.78
CA LEU A 147 4.83 -12.31 8.55
C LEU A 147 5.23 -10.88 8.89
N ASN A 148 6.33 -10.72 9.63
CA ASN A 148 6.91 -9.42 9.94
C ASN A 148 8.43 -9.43 9.69
N GLY A 149 8.93 -8.58 8.78
CA GLY A 149 10.36 -8.44 8.47
C GLY A 149 11.14 -7.70 9.57
N ASP A 150 10.48 -6.74 10.23
CA ASP A 150 11.00 -5.83 11.25
C ASP A 150 12.02 -4.84 10.67
N SER A 151 13.30 -5.18 10.57
CA SER A 151 14.32 -4.22 10.13
C SER A 151 15.36 -4.80 9.19
N GLY A 152 15.57 -4.10 8.10
CA GLY A 152 16.50 -4.41 7.02
C GLY A 152 15.73 -4.58 5.72
N HIS A 153 16.31 -5.27 4.73
CA HIS A 153 15.70 -5.39 3.40
C HIS A 153 15.15 -6.80 3.22
N ASP A 154 13.88 -6.96 3.54
CA ASP A 154 13.26 -8.26 3.71
C ASP A 154 12.50 -8.71 2.46
N THR A 155 12.32 -10.03 2.35
CA THR A 155 11.47 -10.65 1.33
C THR A 155 10.44 -11.51 2.01
N LEU A 156 9.18 -11.11 1.92
CA LEU A 156 8.05 -11.78 2.54
C LEU A 156 7.15 -12.40 1.47
N LYS A 157 6.75 -13.65 1.68
CA LYS A 157 5.83 -14.39 0.79
C LYS A 157 4.71 -15.01 1.61
N GLY A 158 3.48 -14.56 1.40
CA GLY A 158 2.29 -15.08 2.11
C GLY A 158 2.05 -16.54 1.75
N GLY A 159 1.65 -16.78 0.50
CA GLY A 159 1.45 -18.12 -0.02
C GLY A 159 0.00 -18.30 -0.44
N THR A 160 -0.67 -19.30 0.11
CA THR A 160 -2.10 -19.48 -0.09
C THR A 160 -2.86 -19.22 1.19
N GLY A 161 -3.85 -18.35 1.11
CA GLY A 161 -4.75 -18.03 2.21
C GLY A 161 -4.85 -16.53 2.38
N SER A 162 -5.34 -16.10 3.53
CA SER A 162 -5.50 -14.66 3.81
C SER A 162 -4.39 -14.22 4.74
N ASP A 163 -3.34 -13.67 4.15
CA ASP A 163 -2.09 -13.40 4.85
C ASP A 163 -1.97 -11.92 5.24
N ILE A 164 -1.22 -11.68 6.32
CA ILE A 164 -0.80 -10.35 6.76
C ILE A 164 0.72 -10.27 6.67
N LEU A 165 1.24 -9.38 5.83
CA LEU A 165 2.67 -9.15 5.64
C LEU A 165 3.00 -7.71 6.06
N ASP A 166 4.03 -7.55 6.88
CA ASP A 166 4.56 -6.26 7.34
C ASP A 166 6.07 -6.23 7.11
N GLY A 167 6.55 -5.44 6.15
CA GLY A 167 7.97 -5.31 5.82
C GLY A 167 8.75 -4.68 6.98
N GLY A 168 8.26 -3.54 7.45
CA GLY A 168 8.80 -2.85 8.61
C GLY A 168 9.68 -1.69 8.20
N ALA A 169 11.00 -1.81 8.38
CA ALA A 169 11.93 -0.73 8.09
C ALA A 169 13.05 -1.18 7.15
N GLY A 170 13.12 -0.57 5.97
CA GLY A 170 14.06 -0.82 4.91
C GLY A 170 13.29 -0.97 3.59
N ASP A 171 14.02 -1.17 2.50
CA ASP A 171 13.42 -1.38 1.18
C ASP A 171 13.04 -2.87 1.05
N ASP A 172 11.76 -3.18 1.18
CA ASP A 172 11.22 -4.54 1.31
C ASP A 172 10.51 -5.03 0.05
N ASN A 173 10.41 -6.36 -0.11
CA ASN A 173 9.66 -6.99 -1.19
C ASN A 173 8.60 -7.97 -0.63
N LEU A 174 7.34 -7.57 -0.72
CA LEU A 174 6.19 -8.32 -0.22
C LEU A 174 5.40 -8.92 -1.39
N ASP A 175 5.15 -10.22 -1.34
CA ASP A 175 4.35 -10.96 -2.31
C ASP A 175 3.25 -11.73 -1.56
N GLY A 176 2.02 -11.22 -1.62
CA GLY A 176 0.86 -11.84 -0.97
C GLY A 176 0.46 -13.17 -1.59
N GLU A 177 0.88 -13.45 -2.84
CA GLU A 177 0.42 -14.60 -3.60
C GLU A 177 -1.13 -14.71 -3.55
N ALA A 178 -1.72 -15.90 -3.35
CA ALA A 178 -3.16 -16.12 -3.57
C ALA A 178 -4.01 -15.96 -2.31
N GLY A 179 -5.04 -15.11 -2.37
CA GLY A 179 -6.09 -14.95 -1.35
C GLY A 179 -6.30 -13.49 -0.94
N ASP A 180 -7.20 -13.25 0.01
CA ASP A 180 -7.51 -11.88 0.45
C ASP A 180 -6.41 -11.41 1.42
N ASN A 181 -5.40 -10.70 0.91
CA ASN A 181 -4.18 -10.36 1.64
C ASN A 181 -4.17 -8.91 2.15
N THR A 182 -3.39 -8.67 3.20
CA THR A 182 -3.05 -7.31 3.68
C THR A 182 -1.53 -7.15 3.76
N LEU A 183 -0.98 -6.21 2.98
CA LEU A 183 0.46 -5.95 2.89
C LEU A 183 0.75 -4.52 3.37
N PHE A 184 1.75 -4.38 4.25
CA PHE A 184 2.29 -3.11 4.72
C PHE A 184 3.78 -3.04 4.37
N GLY A 185 4.21 -2.07 3.56
CA GLY A 185 5.63 -1.84 3.26
C GLY A 185 6.36 -1.33 4.49
N GLY A 186 5.91 -0.18 4.99
CA GLY A 186 6.41 0.42 6.21
C GLY A 186 7.26 1.65 5.90
N ALA A 187 8.57 1.59 6.10
CA ALA A 187 9.46 2.71 5.85
C ALA A 187 10.65 2.29 4.99
N GLY A 188 10.79 2.88 3.81
CA GLY A 188 11.76 2.49 2.80
C GLY A 188 11.10 2.53 1.43
N ASP A 189 11.88 2.30 0.37
CA ASP A 189 11.29 2.22 -0.99
C ASP A 189 10.82 0.77 -1.24
N ASP A 190 9.54 0.48 -1.02
CA ASP A 190 9.00 -0.88 -0.96
C ASP A 190 8.38 -1.36 -2.28
N THR A 191 8.31 -2.68 -2.46
CA THR A 191 7.57 -3.32 -3.57
C THR A 191 6.56 -4.32 -3.02
N LEU A 192 5.28 -4.05 -3.26
CA LEU A 192 4.14 -4.86 -2.81
C LEU A 192 3.41 -5.44 -4.03
N GLU A 193 3.28 -6.77 -4.08
CA GLU A 193 2.55 -7.49 -5.12
C GLU A 193 1.46 -8.39 -4.49
N ALA A 194 0.24 -8.31 -4.99
CA ALA A 194 -0.82 -9.29 -4.73
C ALA A 194 -1.47 -9.74 -6.05
N ILE A 195 -2.20 -10.87 -6.04
CA ILE A 195 -2.77 -11.44 -7.28
C ILE A 195 -4.28 -11.65 -7.29
N GLU A 196 -4.80 -12.65 -6.58
CA GLU A 196 -6.22 -13.03 -6.56
C GLU A 196 -6.79 -12.70 -5.19
N GLY A 197 -7.93 -12.05 -5.10
CA GLY A 197 -8.62 -11.79 -3.83
C GLY A 197 -8.89 -10.31 -3.62
N ALA A 198 -9.62 -9.96 -2.57
CA ALA A 198 -9.79 -8.57 -2.18
C ALA A 198 -8.61 -8.15 -1.29
N ASN A 199 -7.63 -7.47 -1.87
CA ASN A 199 -6.38 -7.14 -1.22
C ASN A 199 -6.35 -5.70 -0.69
N VAL A 200 -5.52 -5.49 0.32
CA VAL A 200 -5.18 -4.18 0.87
C VAL A 200 -3.66 -4.02 0.88
N LEU A 201 -3.14 -3.05 0.13
CA LEU A 201 -1.72 -2.72 0.08
C LEU A 201 -1.52 -1.29 0.59
N GLU A 202 -0.63 -1.12 1.56
CA GLU A 202 -0.20 0.18 2.13
C GLU A 202 1.32 0.28 1.99
N GLY A 203 1.81 1.23 1.18
CA GLY A 203 3.24 1.47 0.94
C GLY A 203 3.92 2.01 2.21
N GLY A 204 3.58 3.23 2.59
CA GLY A 204 4.04 3.84 3.84
C GLY A 204 4.91 5.07 3.61
N ASP A 205 6.10 5.13 4.20
CA ASP A 205 7.08 6.20 3.97
C ASP A 205 8.12 5.75 2.93
N GLY A 206 8.23 6.38 1.77
CA GLY A 206 9.24 6.06 0.75
C GLY A 206 8.65 6.09 -0.66
N ASP A 207 9.46 5.91 -1.70
CA ASP A 207 8.95 5.85 -3.07
C ASP A 207 8.54 4.39 -3.40
N ASP A 208 7.24 4.07 -3.29
CA ASP A 208 6.74 2.68 -3.28
C ASP A 208 6.15 2.20 -4.62
N GLY A 209 6.19 0.88 -4.83
CA GLY A 209 5.56 0.20 -5.96
C GLY A 209 4.50 -0.80 -5.52
N LEU A 210 3.22 -0.48 -5.76
CA LEU A 210 2.07 -1.33 -5.40
C LEU A 210 1.42 -1.89 -6.66
N LEU A 211 1.30 -3.21 -6.76
CA LEU A 211 0.81 -3.91 -7.95
C LEU A 211 -0.19 -5.01 -7.60
N ILE A 212 -1.37 -4.95 -8.22
CA ILE A 212 -2.27 -6.10 -8.34
C ILE A 212 -1.97 -6.82 -9.64
N ALA A 213 -1.14 -7.86 -9.57
CA ALA A 213 -0.72 -8.63 -10.72
C ALA A 213 -1.82 -9.61 -11.16
N GLY A 214 -2.11 -9.68 -12.46
CA GLY A 214 -2.96 -10.75 -12.99
C GLY A 214 -3.98 -10.36 -14.05
N PHE A 215 -4.25 -9.05 -14.23
CA PHE A 215 -4.97 -8.32 -15.31
C PHE A 215 -6.22 -8.94 -15.99
N THR A 216 -6.61 -10.19 -15.73
CA THR A 216 -7.54 -10.92 -16.60
C THR A 216 -8.44 -11.92 -15.89
N LEU A 217 -8.24 -12.19 -14.60
CA LEU A 217 -9.02 -13.19 -13.86
C LEU A 217 -9.43 -12.78 -12.45
N ASP A 218 -8.87 -11.72 -11.88
CA ASP A 218 -9.41 -11.15 -10.64
C ASP A 218 -10.60 -10.23 -10.96
N PHE A 219 -11.62 -10.32 -10.13
CA PHE A 219 -12.83 -9.47 -10.15
C PHE A 219 -13.16 -8.99 -8.73
N ALA A 220 -12.27 -9.19 -7.77
CA ALA A 220 -12.36 -8.63 -6.44
C ALA A 220 -11.86 -7.18 -6.47
N SER A 221 -12.46 -6.34 -5.65
CA SER A 221 -12.06 -4.94 -5.49
C SER A 221 -10.91 -4.86 -4.51
N ASP A 222 -9.87 -4.14 -4.89
CA ASP A 222 -8.67 -3.91 -4.09
C ASP A 222 -8.63 -2.50 -3.51
N THR A 223 -7.78 -2.31 -2.49
CA THR A 223 -7.45 -1.00 -1.93
C THR A 223 -5.94 -0.81 -1.87
N LEU A 224 -5.43 0.22 -2.55
CA LEU A 224 -4.02 0.57 -2.58
C LEU A 224 -3.84 1.98 -2.00
N ASP A 225 -2.89 2.15 -1.10
CA ASP A 225 -2.51 3.43 -0.50
C ASP A 225 -0.98 3.57 -0.57
N GLY A 226 -0.47 4.52 -1.36
CA GLY A 226 0.97 4.76 -1.52
C GLY A 226 1.59 5.31 -0.24
N GLY A 227 0.93 6.27 0.39
CA GLY A 227 1.38 6.86 1.65
C GLY A 227 2.16 8.16 1.41
N ALA A 228 3.46 8.18 1.62
CA ALA A 228 4.28 9.37 1.50
C ALA A 228 5.52 9.09 0.65
N GLY A 229 5.58 9.66 -0.55
CA GLY A 229 6.61 9.28 -1.50
C GLY A 229 6.36 9.80 -2.89
N ASN A 230 6.86 9.10 -3.90
CA ASN A 230 6.42 9.26 -5.28
C ASN A 230 6.08 7.87 -5.77
N ASP A 231 4.83 7.51 -5.59
CA ASP A 231 4.43 6.11 -5.58
C ASP A 231 3.91 5.70 -6.95
N THR A 232 4.03 4.41 -7.25
CA THR A 232 3.45 3.80 -8.44
C THR A 232 2.42 2.77 -8.02
N LEU A 233 1.16 3.06 -8.27
CA LEU A 233 0.03 2.19 -7.97
C LEU A 233 -0.57 1.67 -9.29
N GLU A 234 -0.61 0.36 -9.45
CA GLU A 234 -1.24 -0.32 -10.58
C GLU A 234 -2.23 -1.37 -10.07
N ALA A 235 -3.52 -1.02 -10.16
CA ALA A 235 -4.61 -1.95 -9.89
C ALA A 235 -4.92 -2.81 -11.14
N GLY A 236 -5.86 -3.75 -10.94
CA GLY A 236 -6.13 -4.83 -11.86
C GLY A 236 -7.44 -4.61 -12.63
N ALA A 237 -8.39 -5.49 -12.37
CA ALA A 237 -9.74 -5.37 -12.89
C ALA A 237 -10.70 -5.51 -11.71
N ALA A 238 -11.85 -4.84 -11.78
CA ALA A 238 -12.89 -4.65 -10.77
C ALA A 238 -13.03 -3.16 -10.45
N ASP A 239 -13.85 -2.84 -9.46
CA ASP A 239 -14.04 -1.46 -9.03
C ASP A 239 -13.08 -1.20 -7.86
N ASP A 240 -11.93 -0.57 -8.12
CA ASP A 240 -10.82 -0.46 -7.18
C ASP A 240 -10.75 0.93 -6.49
N LEU A 241 -10.05 0.99 -5.36
CA LEU A 241 -9.82 2.21 -4.59
C LEU A 241 -8.32 2.48 -4.43
N LEU A 242 -7.83 3.57 -5.02
CA LEU A 242 -6.41 3.92 -5.03
C LEU A 242 -6.18 5.32 -4.46
N PHE A 243 -5.23 5.42 -3.54
CA PHE A 243 -4.76 6.68 -2.94
C PHE A 243 -3.25 6.81 -3.17
N GLY A 244 -2.81 7.89 -3.82
CA GLY A 244 -1.38 8.20 -3.97
C GLY A 244 -0.78 8.61 -2.63
N GLY A 245 -1.35 9.66 -2.03
CA GLY A 245 -0.95 10.16 -0.72
C GLY A 245 -0.18 11.47 -0.81
N LEU A 246 0.99 11.56 -0.18
CA LEU A 246 1.85 12.73 -0.28
C LEU A 246 2.90 12.51 -1.36
N GLY A 247 3.22 13.57 -2.10
CA GLY A 247 4.21 13.59 -3.17
C GLY A 247 3.61 13.25 -4.53
N SER A 248 4.44 12.91 -5.53
CA SER A 248 4.02 12.90 -6.94
C SER A 248 3.81 11.48 -7.45
N ASP A 249 2.56 11.09 -7.58
CA ASP A 249 2.18 9.69 -7.74
C ASP A 249 1.75 9.35 -9.16
N SER A 250 1.91 8.07 -9.51
CA SER A 250 1.47 7.47 -10.77
C SER A 250 0.45 6.39 -10.46
N ILE A 251 -0.82 6.68 -10.71
CA ILE A 251 -1.95 5.83 -10.33
C ILE A 251 -2.68 5.33 -11.58
N ASN A 252 -2.86 4.01 -11.68
CA ASN A 252 -3.61 3.35 -12.74
C ASN A 252 -4.68 2.40 -12.16
N GLY A 253 -5.95 2.69 -12.43
CA GLY A 253 -7.10 1.91 -11.95
C GLY A 253 -7.29 0.58 -12.68
N GLY A 254 -7.02 0.56 -13.99
CA GLY A 254 -7.06 -0.66 -14.78
C GLY A 254 -8.40 -0.87 -15.50
N SER A 255 -9.31 -1.69 -14.99
CA SER A 255 -10.57 -1.95 -15.69
C SER A 255 -11.71 -2.16 -14.72
N GLY A 256 -12.81 -1.42 -14.89
CA GLY A 256 -13.93 -1.39 -13.96
C GLY A 256 -14.16 0.05 -13.54
N ASN A 257 -14.97 0.31 -12.53
CA ASN A 257 -15.28 1.69 -12.15
C ASN A 257 -14.44 2.06 -10.93
N ASP A 258 -13.33 2.71 -11.19
CA ASP A 258 -12.30 2.93 -10.20
C ASP A 258 -12.45 4.30 -9.53
N ARG A 259 -11.96 4.39 -8.29
CA ARG A 259 -11.78 5.66 -7.59
C ARG A 259 -10.30 5.89 -7.34
N LEU A 260 -9.76 6.91 -8.01
CA LEU A 260 -8.37 7.32 -7.89
C LEU A 260 -8.29 8.69 -7.21
N GLU A 261 -7.42 8.79 -6.23
CA GLU A 261 -7.14 10.01 -5.50
C GLU A 261 -5.63 10.24 -5.41
N GLY A 262 -5.14 11.35 -5.98
CA GLY A 262 -3.72 11.71 -6.01
C GLY A 262 -3.21 12.10 -4.63
N GLY A 263 -3.68 13.22 -4.09
CA GLY A 263 -3.24 13.74 -2.79
C GLY A 263 -3.95 13.19 -1.54
N ALA A 264 -3.47 13.54 -0.34
CA ALA A 264 -4.04 13.12 0.94
C ALA A 264 -5.40 13.80 1.28
N GLU A 265 -6.42 13.00 1.66
CA GLU A 265 -7.74 13.53 2.04
C GLU A 265 -7.65 14.55 3.21
N GLY A 266 -8.08 15.79 2.97
CA GLY A 266 -8.36 16.78 4.02
C GLY A 266 -7.15 17.47 4.64
N VAL A 267 -5.97 17.37 4.03
CA VAL A 267 -4.77 18.12 4.45
C VAL A 267 -4.76 19.49 3.78
N GLN A 268 -4.98 20.57 4.54
CA GLN A 268 -4.87 21.96 4.04
C GLN A 268 -3.41 22.42 3.83
N GLU A 269 -2.48 21.51 3.54
CA GLU A 269 -1.10 21.87 3.21
C GLU A 269 -0.86 21.64 1.72
N GLU A 270 -1.23 22.64 0.92
CA GLU A 270 -1.03 22.82 -0.54
C GLU A 270 0.44 22.65 -1.04
N THR A 271 1.35 22.12 -0.23
CA THR A 271 2.78 21.96 -0.59
C THR A 271 3.30 20.53 -0.44
N ALA A 272 2.44 19.59 -0.03
CA ALA A 272 2.83 18.19 0.19
C ALA A 272 2.16 17.22 -0.79
N ASP A 273 1.00 17.55 -1.33
CA ASP A 273 0.39 16.85 -2.46
C ASP A 273 1.19 17.27 -3.73
N GLY A 274 1.72 16.30 -4.48
CA GLY A 274 2.68 16.52 -5.55
C GLY A 274 2.01 16.90 -6.86
N ASN A 275 2.55 16.42 -7.98
CA ASN A 275 1.90 16.53 -9.28
C ASN A 275 1.58 15.12 -9.77
N ASP A 276 0.31 14.75 -9.73
CA ASP A 276 -0.07 13.35 -9.89
C ASP A 276 -0.48 13.01 -11.31
N THR A 277 -0.33 11.74 -11.69
CA THR A 277 -0.88 11.19 -12.93
C THR A 277 -1.90 10.12 -12.59
N LEU A 278 -3.17 10.41 -12.88
CA LEU A 278 -4.30 9.51 -12.63
C LEU A 278 -4.84 8.98 -13.96
N ASN A 279 -4.89 7.66 -14.11
CA ASN A 279 -5.37 6.97 -15.30
C ASN A 279 -6.49 5.97 -14.93
N GLY A 280 -7.71 6.23 -15.38
CA GLY A 280 -8.88 5.36 -15.16
C GLY A 280 -8.93 4.15 -16.09
N GLU A 281 -8.44 4.29 -17.33
CA GLU A 281 -8.49 3.26 -18.38
C GLU A 281 -9.93 2.89 -18.81
N ASP A 282 -10.41 1.65 -18.63
CA ASP A 282 -11.75 1.25 -19.09
C ASP A 282 -12.72 1.27 -17.90
N GLY A 283 -13.72 2.15 -17.86
CA GLY A 283 -14.52 2.36 -16.65
C GLY A 283 -15.39 3.60 -16.66
N ASP A 284 -16.43 3.66 -15.82
CA ASP A 284 -17.01 4.95 -15.43
C ASP A 284 -16.27 5.44 -14.17
N ASP A 285 -15.13 6.12 -14.35
CA ASP A 285 -14.16 6.33 -13.27
C ASP A 285 -14.36 7.65 -12.50
N THR A 286 -13.85 7.70 -11.27
CA THR A 286 -13.76 8.94 -10.47
C THR A 286 -12.31 9.28 -10.16
N LEU A 287 -11.80 10.36 -10.76
CA LEU A 287 -10.42 10.82 -10.58
C LEU A 287 -10.41 12.14 -9.81
N ILE A 288 -9.62 12.21 -8.73
CA ILE A 288 -9.49 13.40 -7.87
C ILE A 288 -8.01 13.73 -7.67
N GLY A 289 -7.56 14.88 -8.14
CA GLY A 289 -6.14 15.25 -8.05
C GLY A 289 -5.71 15.90 -6.73
N ASN A 290 -6.64 16.49 -5.97
CA ASN A 290 -6.31 17.35 -4.82
C ASN A 290 -5.39 18.51 -5.24
N ALA A 291 -4.38 18.90 -4.44
CA ALA A 291 -3.49 20.01 -4.77
C ALA A 291 -2.33 19.52 -5.64
N GLY A 292 -1.98 20.27 -6.69
CA GLY A 292 -0.94 19.83 -7.62
C GLY A 292 -1.22 20.26 -9.05
N ASP A 293 -0.19 20.30 -9.91
CA ASP A 293 -0.43 20.40 -11.36
C ASP A 293 -0.63 18.98 -11.93
N ASP A 294 -1.85 18.46 -11.79
CA ASP A 294 -2.14 17.04 -12.07
C ASP A 294 -2.42 16.73 -13.55
N VAL A 295 -2.32 15.44 -13.89
CA VAL A 295 -2.65 14.89 -15.20
C VAL A 295 -3.73 13.82 -15.05
N PHE A 296 -4.89 14.07 -15.65
CA PHE A 296 -6.02 13.13 -15.65
C PHE A 296 -6.21 12.51 -17.03
N LEU A 297 -6.29 11.18 -17.06
CA LEU A 297 -6.62 10.37 -18.21
C LEU A 297 -7.84 9.51 -17.82
N GLY A 298 -9.04 9.93 -18.20
CA GLY A 298 -10.27 9.18 -17.91
C GLY A 298 -10.26 7.82 -18.60
N GLY A 299 -10.18 7.82 -19.93
CA GLY A 299 -10.08 6.62 -20.74
C GLY A 299 -11.40 6.34 -21.46
N ALA A 300 -12.05 5.22 -21.21
CA ALA A 300 -13.28 4.80 -21.86
C ALA A 300 -14.41 4.54 -20.86
N GLY A 301 -15.50 5.29 -20.98
CA GLY A 301 -16.67 5.27 -20.12
C GLY A 301 -17.05 6.69 -19.74
N ASP A 302 -18.05 6.86 -18.88
CA ASP A 302 -18.57 8.18 -18.49
C ASP A 302 -17.86 8.68 -17.21
N ASP A 303 -16.73 9.35 -17.36
CA ASP A 303 -15.83 9.67 -16.25
C ASP A 303 -16.22 10.93 -15.45
N LEU A 304 -15.86 10.95 -14.17
CA LEU A 304 -15.91 12.11 -13.28
C LEU A 304 -14.50 12.55 -12.87
N ILE A 305 -14.03 13.66 -13.42
CA ILE A 305 -12.70 14.22 -13.15
C ILE A 305 -12.84 15.47 -12.30
N THR A 306 -12.24 15.49 -11.11
CA THR A 306 -12.26 16.63 -10.18
C THR A 306 -10.85 17.16 -9.96
N ASN A 307 -10.60 18.36 -10.48
CA ASN A 307 -9.40 19.13 -10.15
C ASN A 307 -9.71 20.02 -8.94
N ALA A 308 -9.15 19.67 -7.78
CA ALA A 308 -9.42 20.36 -6.52
C ALA A 308 -8.37 21.45 -6.18
N GLY A 309 -7.24 21.47 -6.90
CA GLY A 309 -6.24 22.54 -6.85
C GLY A 309 -5.24 22.46 -8.01
N GLY A 310 -4.41 23.50 -8.13
CA GLY A 310 -3.31 23.61 -9.09
C GLY A 310 -3.74 23.66 -10.57
N ALA A 311 -2.76 23.79 -11.48
CA ALA A 311 -3.00 23.96 -12.91
C ALA A 311 -2.97 22.61 -13.64
N GLY A 312 -4.02 21.81 -13.45
CA GLY A 312 -4.14 20.47 -13.99
C GLY A 312 -4.41 20.40 -15.51
N THR A 313 -4.20 19.21 -16.08
CA THR A 313 -4.57 18.85 -17.46
C THR A 313 -5.47 17.61 -17.45
N ALA A 314 -6.60 17.65 -18.15
CA ALA A 314 -7.55 16.55 -18.17
C ALA A 314 -7.94 16.14 -19.59
N THR A 315 -7.89 14.84 -19.85
CA THR A 315 -8.48 14.19 -21.03
C THR A 315 -9.52 13.20 -20.52
N GLY A 316 -10.80 13.41 -20.83
CA GLY A 316 -11.87 12.46 -20.49
C GLY A 316 -11.77 11.22 -21.38
N GLY A 317 -12.01 11.38 -22.68
CA GLY A 317 -11.72 10.37 -23.68
C GLY A 317 -13.00 9.84 -24.34
N ALA A 318 -13.34 8.58 -24.11
CA ALA A 318 -14.45 7.93 -24.77
C ALA A 318 -15.66 7.73 -23.86
N GLY A 319 -16.53 8.73 -23.77
CA GLY A 319 -17.84 8.58 -23.15
C GLY A 319 -18.49 9.94 -22.99
N ALA A 320 -19.30 10.11 -21.95
CA ALA A 320 -19.91 11.37 -21.54
C ALA A 320 -19.27 11.90 -20.26
N ASP A 321 -18.17 12.64 -20.42
CA ASP A 321 -17.30 12.94 -19.30
C ASP A 321 -17.76 14.20 -18.54
N THR A 322 -17.56 14.22 -17.22
CA THR A 322 -17.80 15.38 -16.36
C THR A 322 -16.51 15.88 -15.76
N PHE A 323 -16.09 17.08 -16.16
CA PHE A 323 -14.96 17.80 -15.57
C PHE A 323 -15.49 18.76 -14.50
N VAL A 324 -15.04 18.60 -13.27
CA VAL A 324 -15.33 19.46 -12.13
C VAL A 324 -14.08 20.29 -11.84
N VAL A 325 -14.25 21.61 -11.89
CA VAL A 325 -13.25 22.56 -11.41
C VAL A 325 -13.76 23.10 -10.08
N ASP A 326 -13.08 22.73 -9.00
CA ASP A 326 -13.32 23.31 -7.69
C ASP A 326 -12.34 24.48 -7.47
N THR A 327 -12.86 25.66 -7.13
CA THR A 327 -12.06 26.89 -7.06
C THR A 327 -11.78 27.37 -5.64
N VAL A 328 -12.06 26.55 -4.62
CA VAL A 328 -11.92 26.97 -3.21
C VAL A 328 -10.50 27.37 -2.87
N ASP A 329 -9.50 26.70 -3.47
CA ASP A 329 -8.09 26.93 -3.17
C ASP A 329 -7.34 27.69 -4.30
N ASP A 330 -7.77 27.53 -5.57
CA ASP A 330 -7.07 28.10 -6.74
C ASP A 330 -7.13 29.65 -6.86
N LEU A 331 -8.14 30.31 -6.28
CA LEU A 331 -8.28 31.76 -6.43
C LEU A 331 -7.44 32.56 -5.42
N VAL A 332 -6.86 31.90 -4.41
CA VAL A 332 -6.12 32.56 -3.33
C VAL A 332 -4.65 32.83 -3.71
N SER A 333 -4.07 32.06 -4.63
CA SER A 333 -2.64 32.13 -4.99
C SER A 333 -2.27 33.32 -5.89
N GLY A 334 -3.23 33.90 -6.62
CA GLY A 334 -2.97 35.06 -7.49
C GLY A 334 -2.09 34.75 -8.70
N ASP A 335 -1.88 33.46 -9.01
CA ASP A 335 -1.25 33.06 -10.25
C ASP A 335 -2.19 33.23 -11.43
N ALA A 336 -1.61 33.63 -12.57
CA ALA A 336 -2.34 33.97 -13.78
C ALA A 336 -2.68 32.74 -14.63
N ASP A 337 -2.62 31.56 -14.03
CA ASP A 337 -2.74 30.28 -14.70
C ASP A 337 -4.19 29.79 -14.76
N VAL A 338 -4.42 28.90 -15.73
CA VAL A 338 -5.72 28.26 -15.94
C VAL A 338 -5.82 27.13 -14.93
N ALA A 339 -6.85 27.14 -14.08
CA ALA A 339 -7.04 26.07 -13.08
C ALA A 339 -7.15 24.68 -13.73
N LEU A 340 -7.88 24.53 -14.84
CA LEU A 340 -7.91 23.25 -15.58
C LEU A 340 -7.81 23.43 -17.09
N ARG A 341 -6.89 22.71 -17.72
CA ARG A 341 -6.81 22.56 -19.18
C ARG A 341 -7.42 21.24 -19.62
N VAL A 342 -8.62 21.31 -20.22
CA VAL A 342 -9.31 20.16 -20.80
C VAL A 342 -8.88 19.97 -22.25
N THR A 343 -8.24 18.84 -22.56
CA THR A 343 -7.68 18.54 -23.88
C THR A 343 -8.56 17.70 -24.79
N ASP A 344 -9.61 17.10 -24.23
CA ASP A 344 -10.68 16.47 -24.99
C ASP A 344 -12.03 16.87 -24.38
N PHE A 345 -12.79 17.68 -25.12
CA PHE A 345 -14.13 18.13 -24.74
C PHE A 345 -15.12 17.83 -25.88
N THR A 346 -14.81 16.76 -26.62
CA THR A 346 -15.62 16.21 -27.67
C THR A 346 -15.79 14.71 -27.45
N PRO A 347 -16.99 14.23 -27.11
CA PRO A 347 -17.18 12.81 -26.84
C PRO A 347 -16.91 12.03 -28.12
N SER A 348 -16.25 10.88 -28.00
CA SER A 348 -16.16 9.92 -29.11
C SER A 348 -17.49 9.16 -29.33
N GLY A 349 -18.63 9.86 -29.36
CA GLY A 349 -19.95 9.24 -29.30
C GLY A 349 -21.15 10.17 -29.56
N SER A 350 -22.32 9.80 -29.04
CA SER A 350 -23.58 10.56 -29.18
C SER A 350 -24.00 11.35 -27.94
N GLU A 351 -23.26 11.20 -26.85
CA GLU A 351 -23.50 11.83 -25.56
C GLU A 351 -22.73 13.17 -25.53
N ALA A 352 -22.65 13.89 -24.40
CA ALA A 352 -22.07 15.23 -24.37
C ALA A 352 -21.31 15.49 -23.07
N ASP A 353 -20.07 15.94 -23.20
CA ASP A 353 -19.23 16.26 -22.05
C ASP A 353 -19.79 17.49 -21.29
N VAL A 354 -19.54 17.50 -19.99
CA VAL A 354 -19.99 18.52 -19.05
C VAL A 354 -18.78 19.13 -18.38
N LEU A 355 -18.72 20.46 -18.38
CA LEU A 355 -17.82 21.20 -17.50
C LEU A 355 -18.65 21.81 -16.37
N ARG A 356 -18.40 21.35 -15.15
CA ARG A 356 -19.01 21.87 -13.93
C ARG A 356 -18.00 22.76 -13.22
N ILE A 357 -18.42 23.99 -12.96
CA ILE A 357 -17.65 24.95 -12.18
C ILE A 357 -18.33 25.08 -10.81
N GLU A 358 -17.60 24.77 -9.75
CA GLU A 358 -18.05 24.97 -8.38
C GLU A 358 -17.43 26.26 -7.84
N LEU A 359 -18.28 27.19 -7.39
CA LEU A 359 -17.84 28.46 -6.82
C LEU A 359 -18.40 28.61 -5.40
N SER A 360 -17.56 29.06 -4.47
CA SER A 360 -17.90 29.37 -3.10
C SER A 360 -17.61 30.84 -2.75
N SER A 361 -18.19 31.32 -1.64
CA SER A 361 -17.91 32.68 -1.16
C SER A 361 -16.51 32.86 -0.55
N ALA A 362 -15.86 31.74 -0.18
CA ALA A 362 -14.49 31.73 0.35
C ALA A 362 -13.48 32.10 -0.74
N ASP A 363 -13.72 31.63 -1.97
CA ASP A 363 -12.89 31.81 -3.17
C ASP A 363 -12.70 33.30 -3.47
N PHE A 364 -13.67 34.13 -3.11
CA PHE A 364 -13.63 35.59 -3.28
C PHE A 364 -13.30 36.36 -1.99
N GLY A 365 -12.55 35.74 -1.08
CA GLY A 365 -12.10 36.34 0.18
C GLY A 365 -13.24 36.76 1.12
N GLY A 366 -14.40 36.09 1.04
CA GLY A 366 -15.58 36.39 1.85
C GLY A 366 -16.27 37.73 1.51
N THR A 367 -15.86 38.41 0.45
CA THR A 367 -16.37 39.75 0.09
C THR A 367 -17.72 39.74 -0.64
N GLY A 368 -18.32 38.56 -0.78
CA GLY A 368 -19.53 38.33 -1.56
C GLY A 368 -19.18 38.09 -3.03
N MET A 369 -19.87 37.12 -3.64
CA MET A 369 -19.59 36.70 -5.02
C MET A 369 -19.68 37.85 -6.04
N PRO A 370 -18.86 37.82 -7.10
CA PRO A 370 -18.99 38.77 -8.19
C PRO A 370 -20.39 38.71 -8.81
N SER A 371 -20.95 39.87 -9.14
CA SER A 371 -22.21 39.98 -9.90
C SER A 371 -21.99 39.82 -11.41
N GLY A 372 -20.86 39.25 -11.83
CA GLY A 372 -20.43 39.14 -13.22
C GLY A 372 -20.96 37.87 -13.87
N ASP A 373 -21.24 37.93 -15.18
CA ASP A 373 -21.67 36.78 -15.97
C ASP A 373 -20.48 35.83 -16.19
N LEU A 374 -20.67 34.53 -15.96
CA LEU A 374 -19.77 33.52 -16.52
C LEU A 374 -19.76 33.68 -18.05
N SER A 375 -18.57 33.75 -18.63
CA SER A 375 -18.40 33.89 -20.07
C SER A 375 -17.53 32.77 -20.63
N VAL A 376 -17.92 32.27 -21.80
CA VAL A 376 -17.13 31.33 -22.59
C VAL A 376 -16.69 32.07 -23.84
N VAL A 377 -15.39 32.37 -23.95
CA VAL A 377 -14.83 33.24 -25.00
C VAL A 377 -13.73 32.51 -25.78
N PRO A 378 -13.57 32.76 -27.09
CA PRO A 378 -12.43 32.23 -27.82
C PRO A 378 -11.11 32.79 -27.28
N ASP A 379 -10.08 31.97 -27.24
CA ASP A 379 -8.72 32.33 -26.80
C ASP A 379 -8.04 33.37 -27.74
N GLY A 380 -8.54 33.46 -28.97
CA GLY A 380 -8.08 34.41 -30.00
C GLY A 380 -6.85 33.98 -30.79
N LEU A 381 -6.33 32.76 -30.57
CA LEU A 381 -5.09 32.27 -31.21
C LEU A 381 -5.26 30.92 -31.91
N THR A 382 -5.94 29.96 -31.30
CA THR A 382 -5.98 28.56 -31.75
C THR A 382 -7.39 28.04 -32.03
N GLY A 383 -8.42 28.76 -31.58
CA GLY A 383 -9.80 28.29 -31.67
C GLY A 383 -10.28 27.54 -30.42
N ASP A 384 -9.43 27.52 -29.38
CA ASP A 384 -9.73 27.03 -28.05
C ASP A 384 -10.68 28.01 -27.33
N MET A 385 -11.37 27.52 -26.31
CA MET A 385 -12.31 28.30 -25.52
C MET A 385 -11.77 28.51 -24.11
N LEU A 386 -11.97 29.72 -23.58
CA LEU A 386 -11.67 30.09 -22.20
C LEU A 386 -12.99 30.25 -21.45
N VAL A 387 -13.10 29.61 -20.29
CA VAL A 387 -14.21 29.79 -19.35
C VAL A 387 -13.75 30.77 -18.27
N GLN A 388 -14.46 31.89 -18.15
CA GLN A 388 -14.00 33.04 -17.40
C GLN A 388 -15.10 33.66 -16.54
N VAL A 389 -14.71 34.21 -15.39
CA VAL A 389 -15.58 35.01 -14.51
C VAL A 389 -15.00 36.41 -14.31
N GLU A 390 -15.84 37.44 -14.36
CA GLU A 390 -15.43 38.80 -14.03
C GLU A 390 -15.29 38.98 -12.52
N HIS A 391 -14.14 39.45 -12.05
CA HIS A 391 -13.89 39.74 -10.63
C HIS A 391 -13.18 41.10 -10.47
N GLY A 392 -13.81 42.01 -9.72
CA GLY A 392 -13.28 43.36 -9.50
C GLY A 392 -13.11 44.17 -10.79
N SER A 393 -11.87 44.45 -11.19
CA SER A 393 -11.54 45.13 -12.45
C SER A 393 -10.82 44.23 -13.47
N GLY A 394 -10.79 42.92 -13.22
CA GLY A 394 -10.12 41.93 -14.05
C GLY A 394 -11.02 40.74 -14.40
N THR A 395 -10.44 39.79 -15.11
CA THR A 395 -11.09 38.54 -15.54
C THR A 395 -10.23 37.39 -15.05
N LEU A 396 -10.85 36.41 -14.44
CA LEU A 396 -10.21 35.16 -14.01
C LEU A 396 -10.56 34.07 -15.03
N THR A 397 -9.57 33.26 -15.41
CA THR A 397 -9.79 32.09 -16.28
C THR A 397 -9.84 30.85 -15.41
N LEU A 398 -10.98 30.16 -15.45
CA LEU A 398 -11.26 28.98 -14.64
C LEU A 398 -10.90 27.69 -15.38
N ALA A 399 -11.14 27.67 -16.69
CA ALA A 399 -10.78 26.53 -17.51
C ALA A 399 -10.41 26.96 -18.92
N ARG A 400 -9.57 26.16 -19.56
CA ARG A 400 -9.25 26.24 -20.98
C ARG A 400 -9.66 24.92 -21.62
N ILE A 401 -10.42 25.02 -22.70
CA ILE A 401 -10.93 23.90 -23.46
C ILE A 401 -10.23 23.89 -24.83
N ASP A 402 -9.38 22.89 -25.03
CA ASP A 402 -8.63 22.66 -26.26
C ASP A 402 -9.38 21.69 -27.18
N ASP A 403 -10.55 22.11 -27.66
CA ASP A 403 -11.42 21.32 -28.56
C ASP A 403 -10.84 21.25 -30.00
N GLY A 404 -9.91 22.13 -30.38
CA GLY A 404 -9.36 22.16 -31.75
C GLY A 404 -10.40 22.49 -32.85
N VAL A 405 -11.67 22.65 -32.50
CA VAL A 405 -12.75 23.12 -33.38
C VAL A 405 -12.93 24.63 -33.20
N ALA A 406 -12.29 25.38 -34.09
CA ALA A 406 -12.19 26.85 -34.01
C ALA A 406 -13.50 27.67 -33.99
N ASN A 407 -14.70 27.07 -33.95
CA ASN A 407 -16.00 27.76 -33.98
C ASN A 407 -17.19 26.95 -33.41
N GLY A 408 -17.03 25.97 -32.53
CA GLY A 408 -18.20 25.16 -32.19
C GLY A 408 -18.14 24.34 -30.92
N PHE A 409 -18.52 24.96 -29.81
CA PHE A 409 -19.24 24.25 -28.74
C PHE A 409 -20.38 23.46 -29.41
N THR A 410 -20.29 22.14 -29.47
CA THR A 410 -21.37 21.30 -29.99
C THR A 410 -22.60 21.52 -29.09
N ILE A 411 -23.79 21.61 -29.70
CA ILE A 411 -25.05 22.13 -29.10
C ILE A 411 -25.55 21.32 -27.86
N ASN A 412 -24.85 20.27 -27.45
CA ASN A 412 -25.24 19.40 -26.35
C ASN A 412 -24.31 19.46 -25.12
N ASN A 413 -23.10 20.03 -25.22
CA ASN A 413 -22.21 20.16 -24.06
C ASN A 413 -22.75 21.22 -23.10
N VAL A 414 -22.61 20.98 -21.80
CA VAL A 414 -23.18 21.85 -20.75
C VAL A 414 -22.07 22.41 -19.89
N VAL A 415 -22.01 23.75 -19.81
CA VAL A 415 -21.29 24.42 -18.71
C VAL A 415 -22.30 24.71 -17.62
N SER A 416 -22.13 24.09 -16.46
CA SER A 416 -23.01 24.30 -15.30
C SER A 416 -22.23 24.97 -14.18
N VAL A 417 -22.88 25.90 -13.49
CA VAL A 417 -22.30 26.57 -12.31
C VAL A 417 -23.14 26.19 -11.12
N LEU A 418 -22.53 25.51 -10.16
CA LEU A 418 -23.11 25.35 -8.83
C LEU A 418 -22.57 26.46 -7.93
N VAL A 419 -23.48 27.22 -7.34
CA VAL A 419 -23.17 28.28 -6.40
C VAL A 419 -23.65 27.82 -5.04
N ASP A 420 -22.72 27.56 -4.11
CA ASP A 420 -23.10 27.37 -2.71
C ASP A 420 -23.18 28.73 -1.99
N PRO A 421 -24.38 29.21 -1.60
CA PRO A 421 -24.52 30.42 -0.80
C PRO A 421 -24.06 30.24 0.66
N SER A 422 -23.65 29.03 1.08
CA SER A 422 -23.35 28.69 2.47
C SER A 422 -21.94 29.11 2.93
N GLY A 423 -21.59 30.37 2.67
CA GLY A 423 -20.82 31.14 3.64
C GLY A 423 -21.65 31.31 4.91
N ALA A 424 -21.65 30.30 5.79
CA ALA A 424 -22.27 30.39 7.10
C ALA A 424 -21.62 31.53 7.88
N THR A 425 -22.30 32.67 7.94
CA THR A 425 -22.19 33.61 9.05
C THR A 425 -23.46 33.55 9.88
N ALA A 426 -23.49 32.62 10.84
CA ALA A 426 -24.10 32.76 12.16
C ALA A 426 -23.62 31.65 13.10
#